data_AF-X1L921-F1
#
_entry.id   AF-X1L921-F1
#
_cell.length_a   1.000
_cell.length_b   1.000
_cell.length_c   1.000
_cell.angle_alpha   90.00
_cell.angle_beta   90.00
_cell.angle_gamma   90.00
#
_symmetry.space_group_name_H-M   'P 1'
#
loop_
_entity.id
_entity.type
_entity.pdbx_description
1 polymer ?
#
loop_
_entity_poly.entity_id
_entity_poly.type
_entity_poly.pdbx_seq_one_letter_code
_entity_poly.pdbx_strand_id
1 'polypeptide(L)'
;MIREKVLLVFINFENFRNNTTKKQRHLKTVNENIEELKNLTISAGADVEEILCHKQNKPNPKYFISTGKLEEIKNIVDNKEIELVIFNNEITPTQQRNLQLKLDTKVLDRTALILDIFAQRAHSREG
;
A
#
# COMPACT_ATOMS: atom_id res chain seq x y z
N MET A 1 3.86 -23.58 5.64
CA MET A 1 3.43 -22.81 4.45
C MET A 1 4.07 -21.45 4.57
N ILE A 2 4.92 -21.06 3.63
CA ILE A 2 5.59 -19.75 3.66
C ILE A 2 4.57 -18.73 3.13
N ARG A 3 4.30 -17.68 3.91
CA ARG A 3 3.41 -16.58 3.51
C ARG A 3 4.28 -15.44 2.96
N GLU A 4 3.78 -14.78 1.92
CA GLU A 4 4.47 -13.65 1.28
C GLU A 4 4.68 -12.53 2.31
N LYS A 5 5.94 -12.08 2.50
CA LYS A 5 6.26 -10.99 3.44
C LYS A 5 5.89 -9.63 2.85
N VAL A 6 5.13 -8.82 3.59
CA VAL A 6 4.56 -7.56 3.11
C VAL A 6 5.02 -6.36 3.90
N LEU A 7 5.35 -5.28 3.17
CA LEU A 7 5.48 -3.92 3.70
C LEU A 7 4.24 -3.09 3.35
N LEU A 8 3.57 -2.55 4.37
CA LEU A 8 2.48 -1.59 4.17
C LEU A 8 3.01 -0.15 4.17
N VAL A 9 2.59 0.67 3.21
CA VAL A 9 3.06 2.05 3.06
C VAL A 9 1.88 3.02 3.12
N PHE A 10 1.92 3.93 4.09
CA PHE A 10 0.93 4.97 4.34
C PHE A 10 1.54 6.34 4.09
N ILE A 11 0.95 7.07 3.14
CA ILE A 11 1.42 8.40 2.75
C ILE A 11 0.36 9.45 3.07
N ASN A 12 0.72 10.40 3.92
CA ASN A 12 -0.12 11.54 4.29
C ASN A 12 0.40 12.81 3.60
N PHE A 13 -0.47 13.50 2.86
CA PHE A 13 -0.13 14.76 2.19
C PHE A 13 -0.60 15.97 3.00
N GLU A 14 0.32 16.79 3.50
CA GLU A 14 -0.02 17.91 4.40
C GLU A 14 -0.72 19.08 3.67
N ASN A 15 -0.54 19.24 2.35
CA ASN A 15 -1.06 20.39 1.60
C ASN A 15 -2.02 20.05 0.43
N PHE A 16 -2.51 18.81 0.33
CA PHE A 16 -3.42 18.39 -0.76
C PHE A 16 -4.90 18.35 -0.31
N ARG A 17 -5.30 19.23 0.61
CA ARG A 17 -6.67 19.31 1.10
C ARG A 17 -7.27 20.69 0.84
N ASN A 18 -7.40 21.06 -0.44
CA ASN A 18 -8.18 22.23 -0.85
C ASN A 18 -9.57 21.80 -1.33
N ASN A 19 -10.59 22.24 -0.57
CA ASN A 19 -12.01 22.36 -0.88
C ASN A 19 -12.76 21.16 -1.49
N THR A 20 -13.58 20.50 -0.66
CA THR A 20 -15.03 20.31 -0.91
C THR A 20 -15.73 19.67 0.30
N THR A 21 -16.59 20.47 0.93
CA THR A 21 -17.91 20.12 1.49
C THR A 21 -18.07 18.96 2.48
N LYS A 22 -18.48 19.34 3.70
CA LYS A 22 -19.23 18.54 4.70
C LYS A 22 -20.02 17.38 4.08
N LYS A 23 -19.59 16.15 4.35
CA LYS A 23 -20.49 15.00 4.54
C LYS A 23 -19.88 14.14 5.63
N GLN A 24 -20.62 13.95 6.71
CA GLN A 24 -20.29 13.05 7.81
C GLN A 24 -20.10 11.64 7.24
N ARG A 25 -18.85 11.30 6.93
CA ARG A 25 -18.38 9.93 6.83
C ARG A 25 -17.48 9.79 8.05
N HIS A 26 -17.72 8.78 8.88
CA HIS A 26 -16.87 8.42 10.00
C HIS A 26 -15.39 8.58 9.57
N LEU A 27 -14.72 9.63 10.07
CA LEU A 27 -13.31 9.86 9.77
C LEU A 27 -12.57 8.77 10.52
N LYS A 28 -12.29 7.65 9.84
CA LYS A 28 -11.43 6.60 10.40
C LYS A 28 -10.13 7.24 10.86
N THR A 29 -9.73 6.95 12.08
CA THR A 29 -8.43 7.34 12.62
C THR A 29 -7.31 6.69 11.80
N VAL A 30 -6.09 7.22 11.89
CA VAL A 30 -4.92 6.63 11.22
C VAL A 30 -4.76 5.16 11.64
N ASN A 31 -4.97 4.86 12.92
CA ASN A 31 -4.88 3.50 13.46
C ASN A 31 -5.91 2.56 12.83
N GLU A 32 -7.17 3.00 12.70
CA GLU A 32 -8.21 2.18 12.07
C GLU A 32 -7.92 1.89 10.58
N ASN A 33 -7.31 2.84 9.86
CA ASN A 33 -6.90 2.60 8.47
C ASN A 33 -5.74 1.58 8.40
N ILE A 34 -4.80 1.65 9.35
CA ILE A 34 -3.71 0.68 9.46
C ILE A 34 -4.24 -0.72 9.74
N GLU A 35 -5.11 -0.85 10.74
CA GLU A 35 -5.71 -2.14 11.11
C GLU A 35 -6.55 -2.71 9.97
N GLU A 36 -7.32 -1.88 9.27
CA GLU A 36 -8.08 -2.32 8.09
C GLU A 36 -7.17 -2.90 7.01
N LEU A 37 -6.13 -2.17 6.59
CA LEU A 37 -5.25 -2.64 5.51
C LEU A 37 -4.47 -3.88 5.92
N LYS A 38 -4.06 -3.96 7.19
CA LYS A 38 -3.45 -5.16 7.77
C LYS A 38 -4.39 -6.36 7.67
N ASN A 39 -5.65 -6.20 8.07
CA ASN A 39 -6.66 -7.26 8.01
C ASN A 39 -6.95 -7.71 6.57
N LEU A 40 -6.98 -6.77 5.61
CA LEU A 40 -7.13 -7.10 4.19
C LEU A 40 -5.93 -7.92 3.70
N THR A 41 -4.72 -7.51 4.04
CA THR A 41 -3.48 -8.21 3.65
C THR A 41 -3.43 -9.63 4.20
N ILE A 42 -3.78 -9.80 5.49
CA ILE A 42 -3.88 -11.12 6.13
C ILE A 42 -4.96 -11.98 5.45
N SER A 43 -6.09 -11.37 5.07
CA SER A 43 -7.18 -12.06 4.37
C SER A 43 -6.80 -12.52 2.96
N ALA A 44 -5.83 -11.86 2.34
CA ALA A 44 -5.25 -12.26 1.05
C ALA A 44 -4.18 -13.38 1.19
N GLY A 45 -3.89 -13.83 2.42
CA GLY A 45 -2.95 -14.91 2.71
C GLY A 45 -1.50 -14.47 2.95
N ALA A 46 -1.24 -13.16 3.00
CA ALA A 46 0.10 -12.60 3.22
C ALA A 46 0.37 -12.25 4.69
N ASP A 47 1.65 -12.05 5.04
CA ASP A 47 2.09 -11.66 6.39
C ASP A 47 2.64 -10.22 6.38
N VAL A 48 2.22 -9.40 7.34
CA VAL A 48 2.63 -8.00 7.43
C VAL A 48 3.88 -7.90 8.30
N GLU A 49 5.02 -7.77 7.63
CA GLU A 49 6.34 -7.72 8.25
C GLU A 49 6.70 -6.32 8.78
N GLU A 50 6.26 -5.26 8.10
CA GLU A 50 6.56 -3.89 8.48
C GLU A 50 5.47 -2.91 8.02
N ILE A 51 5.32 -1.80 8.75
CA ILE A 51 4.36 -0.73 8.42
C ILE A 51 5.09 0.61 8.43
N LEU A 52 5.17 1.26 7.26
CA LEU A 52 5.80 2.55 7.09
C LEU A 52 4.76 3.66 6.95
N CYS A 53 4.80 4.62 7.86
CA CYS A 53 3.99 5.84 7.80
C CYS A 53 4.89 7.04 7.48
N HIS A 54 4.53 7.82 6.45
CA HIS A 54 5.29 9.00 6.05
C HIS A 54 4.41 10.18 5.69
N LYS A 55 4.85 11.38 6.07
CA LYS A 55 4.25 12.64 5.65
C LYS A 55 5.10 13.28 4.57
N GLN A 56 4.47 13.75 3.50
CA GLN A 56 5.14 14.52 2.44
C GLN A 56 4.23 15.63 1.91
N ASN A 57 4.81 16.65 1.27
CA ASN A 57 4.02 17.81 0.86
C ASN A 57 3.07 17.54 -0.31
N LYS A 58 3.54 16.80 -1.33
CA LYS A 58 2.80 16.50 -2.57
C LYS A 58 3.29 15.19 -3.19
N PRO A 59 2.46 14.48 -3.97
CA PRO A 59 2.90 13.25 -4.63
C PRO A 59 3.95 13.53 -5.70
N ASN A 60 4.95 12.64 -5.79
CA ASN A 60 5.87 12.64 -6.93
C ASN A 60 5.16 12.04 -8.16
N PRO A 61 5.15 12.69 -9.33
CA PRO A 61 4.45 12.17 -10.50
C PRO A 61 5.00 10.81 -10.97
N LYS A 62 6.29 10.54 -10.77
CA LYS A 62 6.96 9.31 -11.22
C LYS A 62 6.82 8.14 -10.24
N TYR A 63 6.95 8.40 -8.93
CA TYR A 63 7.03 7.35 -7.91
C TYR A 63 5.99 7.47 -6.79
N PHE A 64 5.10 8.47 -6.83
CA PHE A 64 4.18 8.84 -5.74
C PHE A 64 4.85 9.36 -4.45
N ILE A 65 6.02 8.82 -4.09
CA ILE A 65 6.88 9.23 -2.97
C ILE A 65 8.14 9.94 -3.45
N SER A 66 8.82 10.63 -2.52
CA SER A 66 10.12 11.24 -2.77
C SER A 66 11.19 10.18 -3.04
N THR A 67 12.26 10.55 -3.74
CA THR A 67 13.37 9.63 -4.06
C THR A 67 14.08 9.11 -2.82
N GLY A 68 14.32 9.97 -1.81
CA GLY A 68 14.94 9.53 -0.56
C GLY A 68 14.05 8.53 0.20
N LYS A 69 12.73 8.71 0.17
CA LYS A 69 11.79 7.73 0.76
C LYS A 69 11.76 6.43 -0.03
N LEU A 70 11.90 6.50 -1.35
CA LEU A 70 12.01 5.32 -2.20
C LEU A 70 13.26 4.49 -1.88
N GLU A 71 14.39 5.15 -1.61
CA GLU A 71 15.62 4.47 -1.18
C GLU A 71 15.48 3.84 0.20
N GLU A 72 14.81 4.51 1.14
CA GLU A 72 14.49 3.94 2.46
C GLU A 72 13.61 2.69 2.35
N ILE A 73 12.57 2.74 1.49
CA ILE A 73 11.72 1.57 1.24
C ILE A 73 12.54 0.44 0.60
N LYS A 74 13.42 0.74 -0.36
CA LYS A 74 14.29 -0.27 -0.97
C LYS A 74 15.15 -0.96 0.08
N ASN A 75 15.74 -0.19 1.00
CA ASN A 75 16.52 -0.77 2.10
C ASN A 75 15.66 -1.66 3.01
N ILE A 76 14.42 -1.28 3.32
CA ILE A 76 13.52 -2.14 4.12
C ILE A 76 13.22 -3.43 3.35
N VAL A 77 12.90 -3.31 2.06
CA VAL A 77 12.61 -4.44 1.18
C VAL A 77 13.76 -5.44 1.17
N ASP A 78 14.99 -4.96 0.94
CA ASP A 78 16.17 -5.82 0.84
C ASP A 78 16.54 -6.44 2.19
N ASN A 79 16.49 -5.67 3.29
CA ASN A 79 16.92 -6.16 4.61
C ASN A 79 15.91 -7.12 5.25
N LYS A 80 14.61 -6.99 4.94
CA LYS A 80 13.55 -7.82 5.51
C LYS A 80 13.04 -8.89 4.57
N GLU A 81 13.60 -8.95 3.36
CA GLU A 81 13.18 -9.86 2.28
C GLU A 81 11.69 -9.69 1.97
N ILE A 82 11.24 -8.44 1.84
CA ILE A 82 9.85 -8.15 1.48
C ILE A 82 9.59 -8.60 0.05
N GLU A 83 8.50 -9.33 -0.16
CA GLU A 83 8.11 -9.88 -1.46
C GLU A 83 6.99 -9.05 -2.11
N LEU A 84 6.26 -8.27 -1.30
CA LEU A 84 5.19 -7.38 -1.76
C LEU A 84 5.15 -6.08 -0.95
N VAL A 85 5.06 -4.95 -1.65
CA VAL A 85 4.83 -3.63 -1.06
C VAL A 85 3.41 -3.19 -1.39
N ILE A 86 2.63 -2.85 -0.36
CA ILE A 86 1.23 -2.39 -0.54
C ILE A 86 1.11 -0.94 -0.13
N PHE A 87 0.72 -0.09 -1.08
CA PHE A 87 0.39 1.30 -0.81
C PHE A 87 -1.07 1.42 -0.39
N ASN A 88 -1.32 2.06 0.76
CA ASN A 88 -2.68 2.38 1.20
C ASN A 88 -3.39 3.34 0.24
N ASN A 89 -2.64 4.25 -0.36
CA ASN A 89 -3.13 5.22 -1.32
C ASN A 89 -3.11 4.62 -2.73
N GLU A 90 -4.08 4.99 -3.55
CA GLU A 90 -4.07 4.64 -4.97
C GLU A 90 -2.89 5.28 -5.67
N ILE A 91 -2.26 4.51 -6.55
CA ILE A 91 -1.15 4.96 -7.39
C ILE A 91 -1.51 4.71 -8.85
N THR A 92 -1.00 5.55 -9.74
CA THR A 92 -1.25 5.34 -11.18
C THR A 92 -0.51 4.09 -11.68
N PRO A 93 -0.97 3.44 -12.77
CA PRO A 93 -0.28 2.28 -13.34
C PRO A 93 1.19 2.55 -13.68
N THR A 94 1.49 3.77 -14.15
CA THR A 94 2.87 4.20 -14.43
C THR A 94 3.70 4.30 -13.15
N GLN A 95 3.14 4.84 -12.06
CA GLN A 95 3.82 4.90 -10.77
C GLN A 95 4.08 3.51 -10.21
N GLN A 96 3.08 2.61 -10.24
CA GLN A 96 3.22 1.23 -9.80
C GLN A 96 4.35 0.52 -10.55
N ARG A 97 4.36 0.59 -11.89
CA ARG A 97 5.42 -0.01 -12.71
C ARG A 97 6.80 0.55 -12.36
N ASN A 98 6.92 1.86 -12.19
CA ASN A 98 8.18 2.49 -11.82
C ASN A 98 8.66 2.07 -10.43
N LEU A 99 7.74 1.95 -9.47
CA LEU A 99 8.03 1.47 -8.13
C LEU A 99 8.49 0.01 -8.15
N GLN A 100 7.79 -0.87 -8.87
CA GLN A 100 8.20 -2.27 -9.03
C GLN A 100 9.61 -2.38 -9.60
N LEU A 101 9.92 -1.63 -10.66
CA LEU A 101 11.25 -1.65 -11.27
C LEU A 101 12.35 -1.13 -10.34
N LYS A 102 12.04 -0.13 -9.51
CA LYS A 102 13.03 0.47 -8.61
C LYS A 102 13.19 -0.32 -7.31
N LEU A 103 12.11 -0.98 -6.86
CA LEU A 103 12.09 -1.80 -5.66
C LEU A 103 12.51 -3.24 -5.93
N ASP A 104 12.45 -3.69 -7.18
CA ASP A 104 12.67 -5.09 -7.58
C ASP A 104 11.76 -6.07 -6.82
N THR A 105 10.50 -5.67 -6.65
CA THR A 105 9.51 -6.37 -5.82
C THR A 105 8.11 -6.04 -6.33
N LYS A 106 7.13 -6.91 -6.05
CA LYS A 106 5.73 -6.63 -6.40
C LYS A 106 5.25 -5.38 -5.67
N VAL A 107 4.43 -4.57 -6.34
CA VAL A 107 3.80 -3.39 -5.74
C VAL A 107 2.33 -3.43 -6.09
N LEU A 108 1.48 -3.30 -5.07
CA LEU A 108 0.04 -3.14 -5.21
C LEU A 108 -0.41 -1.87 -4.51
N ASP A 109 -1.53 -1.33 -4.95
CA ASP A 109 -2.30 -0.39 -4.14
C ASP A 109 -3.49 -1.10 -3.48
N ARG A 110 -4.21 -0.34 -2.66
CA ARG A 110 -5.38 -0.82 -1.94
C ARG A 110 -6.47 -1.33 -2.88
N THR A 111 -6.69 -0.70 -4.03
CA THR A 111 -7.71 -1.12 -5.00
C THR A 111 -7.35 -2.47 -5.60
N ALA A 112 -6.08 -2.66 -6.01
CA ALA A 112 -5.60 -3.92 -6.54
C ALA A 112 -5.65 -5.07 -5.50
N LEU A 113 -5.29 -4.80 -4.24
CA LEU A 113 -5.41 -5.79 -3.15
C LEU A 113 -6.86 -6.25 -2.95
N ILE A 114 -7.81 -5.30 -2.94
CA ILE A 114 -9.24 -5.62 -2.76
C ILE A 114 -9.73 -6.49 -3.92
N LEU A 115 -9.35 -6.17 -5.16
CA LEU A 115 -9.71 -6.96 -6.34
C LEU A 115 -9.12 -8.37 -6.28
N ASP A 116 -7.87 -8.52 -5.83
CA ASP A 116 -7.23 -9.83 -5.67
C ASP A 116 -7.97 -10.71 -4.65
N ILE A 117 -8.34 -10.15 -3.49
CA ILE A 117 -9.15 -10.86 -2.49
C ILE A 117 -10.49 -11.32 -3.06
N PHE A 118 -11.16 -10.49 -3.87
CA PHE A 118 -12.42 -10.88 -4.50
C PHE A 118 -12.23 -11.98 -5.54
N ALA A 119 -11.17 -11.92 -6.34
CA ALA A 119 -10.84 -12.98 -7.30
C ALA A 119 -10.57 -14.32 -6.59
N GLN A 120 -9.77 -14.31 -5.52
CA GLN A 120 -9.51 -15.51 -4.70
C GLN A 120 -10.81 -16.13 -4.15
N ARG A 121 -11.75 -15.29 -3.66
CA ARG A 121 -13.03 -15.76 -3.12
C ARG A 121 -14.00 -16.28 -4.18
N ALA A 122 -13.97 -15.70 -5.39
CA ALA A 122 -14.80 -16.16 -6.50
C ALA A 122 -14.45 -17.62 -6.85
N HIS A 123 -13.16 -17.94 -6.92
CA HIS A 123 -12.69 -19.30 -7.24
C HIS A 123 -12.93 -20.32 -6.10
N SER A 124 -12.98 -19.88 -4.84
CA SER A 124 -13.22 -20.77 -3.70
C SER A 124 -14.69 -21.23 -3.53
N ARG A 125 -15.66 -20.65 -4.27
CA ARG A 125 -17.10 -20.97 -4.14
C ARG A 125 -17.62 -21.97 -5.18
N GLU A 126 -16.78 -22.42 -6.10
CA GLU A 126 -17.13 -23.38 -7.16
C GLU A 126 -16.43 -24.74 -7.03
N GLY A 127 -15.94 -25.08 -5.82
CA GLY A 127 -15.36 -26.38 -5.48
C GLY A 127 -16.20 -27.16 -4.48
#